data_AF-A0A1I2YH39-F1
#
_entry.id   AF-A0A1I2YH39-F1
#
_cell.length_a   1.000
_cell.length_b   1.000
_cell.length_c   1.000
_cell.angle_alpha   90.00
_cell.angle_beta   90.00
_cell.angle_gamma   90.00
#
_symmetry.space_group_name_H-M   'P 1'
#
loop_
_entity.id
_entity.type
_entity.pdbx_description
1 polymer ?
#
loop_
_entity_poly.entity_id
_entity_poly.type
_entity_poly.pdbx_seq_one_letter_code
_entity_poly.pdbx_strand_id
1 'polypeptide(L)'
;MAVSNDIKNWKDYLERKFSDEALYQIIDNTDVLSNGVYRVESKTNETVIDFICPNQDWSTLDDIQFYSGAAKAWSGELLGGNNPKAGLFNRENLDSVERLLKTPIKYGWISVEYYLGKRLFKAVAYKNENGSMGEKIFTDYNTGLAGVMLLPFTLLINIFLHLGWIGKKSMIVVDPIVKTRR
;
A
#
# COMPACT_ATOMS: atom_id res chain seq x y z
N MET A 1 -6.54 -20.53 10.16
CA MET A 1 -7.09 -21.11 8.91
C MET A 1 -5.93 -21.69 8.14
N ALA A 2 -5.89 -23.02 7.99
CA ALA A 2 -4.91 -23.69 7.15
C ALA A 2 -5.17 -23.28 5.69
N VAL A 3 -4.15 -22.81 4.99
CA VAL A 3 -4.22 -22.60 3.54
C VAL A 3 -4.40 -23.99 2.93
N SER A 4 -5.55 -24.26 2.30
CA SER A 4 -5.79 -25.53 1.61
C SER A 4 -4.76 -25.69 0.49
N ASN A 5 -4.30 -26.92 0.25
CA ASN A 5 -3.32 -27.28 -0.77
C ASN A 5 -3.80 -27.07 -2.23
N ASP A 6 -4.91 -26.36 -2.46
CA ASP A 6 -5.57 -26.22 -3.78
C ASP A 6 -5.52 -24.81 -4.39
N ILE A 7 -4.65 -23.91 -3.92
CA ILE A 7 -4.48 -22.60 -4.55
C ILE A 7 -3.43 -22.72 -5.66
N LYS A 8 -3.82 -22.50 -6.91
CA LYS A 8 -2.97 -22.82 -8.08
C LYS A 8 -2.17 -21.62 -8.58
N ASN A 9 -2.73 -20.42 -8.48
CA ASN A 9 -2.13 -19.19 -9.00
C ASN A 9 -2.61 -17.97 -8.20
N TRP A 10 -2.19 -16.76 -8.61
CA TRP A 10 -2.61 -15.53 -7.94
C TRP A 10 -4.11 -15.30 -8.00
N LYS A 11 -4.78 -15.60 -9.13
CA LYS A 11 -6.22 -15.40 -9.26
C LYS A 11 -7.01 -16.21 -8.23
N ASP A 12 -6.74 -17.51 -8.14
CA ASP A 12 -7.35 -18.41 -7.17
C ASP A 12 -7.15 -17.91 -5.72
N TYR A 13 -5.97 -17.39 -5.42
CA TYR A 13 -5.66 -16.82 -4.11
C TYR A 13 -6.53 -15.59 -3.83
N LEU A 14 -6.56 -14.62 -4.75
CA LEU A 14 -7.22 -13.34 -4.58
C LEU A 14 -8.74 -13.50 -4.45
N GLU A 15 -9.35 -14.30 -5.32
CA GLU A 15 -10.79 -14.57 -5.28
C GLU A 15 -11.21 -15.22 -3.95
N ARG A 16 -10.37 -16.12 -3.40
CA ARG A 16 -10.62 -16.70 -2.07
C ARG A 16 -10.40 -15.69 -0.95
N LYS A 17 -9.28 -14.96 -0.99
CA LYS A 17 -8.85 -14.02 0.05
C LYS A 17 -9.84 -12.86 0.24
N PHE A 18 -10.42 -12.39 -0.87
CA PHE A 18 -11.31 -11.23 -0.93
C PHE A 18 -12.76 -11.62 -1.27
N SER A 19 -13.16 -12.85 -0.95
CA SER A 19 -14.50 -13.40 -1.23
C SER A 19 -15.64 -12.79 -0.41
N ASP A 20 -15.34 -12.09 0.69
CA ASP A 20 -16.36 -11.45 1.53
C ASP A 20 -16.87 -10.16 0.87
N GLU A 21 -17.96 -10.27 0.11
CA GLU A 21 -18.59 -9.15 -0.59
C GLU A 21 -19.11 -8.06 0.35
N ALA A 22 -19.29 -8.32 1.65
CA ALA A 22 -19.65 -7.27 2.61
C ALA A 22 -18.47 -6.33 2.89
N LEU A 23 -17.24 -6.81 2.72
CA LEU A 23 -16.01 -6.06 2.97
C LEU A 23 -15.38 -5.52 1.69
N TYR A 24 -15.48 -6.27 0.59
CA TYR A 24 -14.70 -6.02 -0.62
C TYR A 24 -15.59 -5.79 -1.85
N GLN A 25 -15.09 -4.96 -2.75
CA GLN A 25 -15.51 -4.86 -4.14
C GLN A 25 -14.31 -5.17 -5.03
N ILE A 26 -14.50 -6.03 -6.02
CA ILE A 26 -13.46 -6.41 -6.97
C ILE A 26 -13.76 -5.74 -8.30
N ILE A 27 -12.74 -5.14 -8.90
CA ILE A 27 -12.76 -4.56 -10.26
C ILE A 27 -11.64 -5.24 -11.04
N ASP A 28 -12.00 -6.15 -11.94
CA ASP A 28 -11.06 -6.89 -12.77
C ASP A 28 -10.88 -6.16 -14.12
N ASN A 29 -9.78 -5.43 -14.27
CA ASN A 29 -9.37 -4.77 -15.52
C ASN A 29 -8.15 -5.47 -16.15
N THR A 30 -7.99 -6.78 -15.93
CA THR A 30 -6.80 -7.53 -16.37
C THR A 30 -6.80 -7.91 -17.85
N ASP A 31 -7.95 -7.77 -18.52
CA ASP A 31 -8.11 -8.00 -19.97
C ASP A 31 -7.42 -6.92 -20.84
N VAL A 32 -6.86 -5.87 -20.23
CA VAL A 32 -6.18 -4.77 -20.93
C VAL A 32 -4.71 -5.12 -21.17
N LEU A 33 -4.38 -5.43 -22.44
CA LEU A 33 -3.01 -5.63 -22.90
C LEU A 33 -2.12 -4.45 -22.46
N SER A 34 -1.10 -4.75 -21.64
CA SER A 34 -0.02 -3.88 -21.11
C SER A 34 -0.24 -3.11 -19.80
N ASN A 35 -1.44 -3.10 -19.20
CA ASN A 35 -1.68 -2.45 -17.89
C ASN A 35 -2.82 -3.13 -17.11
N GLY A 36 -2.87 -4.46 -17.15
CA GLY A 36 -3.92 -5.21 -16.45
C GLY A 36 -3.87 -4.93 -14.95
N VAL A 37 -4.97 -4.50 -14.35
CA VAL A 37 -5.04 -4.29 -12.89
C VAL A 37 -6.22 -5.07 -12.34
N TYR A 38 -5.94 -5.91 -11.36
CA TYR A 38 -6.96 -6.50 -10.51
C TYR A 38 -7.05 -5.69 -9.23
N ARG A 39 -8.14 -4.96 -9.08
CA ARG A 39 -8.34 -4.01 -7.99
C ARG A 39 -9.30 -4.55 -6.95
N VAL A 40 -8.91 -4.44 -5.68
CA VAL A 40 -9.75 -4.71 -4.52
C VAL A 40 -9.99 -3.41 -3.77
N GLU A 41 -11.23 -2.95 -3.76
CA GLU A 41 -11.66 -1.78 -2.99
C GLU A 41 -12.32 -2.22 -1.70
N SER A 42 -11.87 -1.66 -0.58
CA SER A 42 -12.50 -1.84 0.72
C SER A 42 -13.74 -0.97 0.85
N LYS A 43 -14.85 -1.59 1.23
CA LYS A 43 -16.12 -0.89 1.53
C LYS A 43 -16.14 -0.23 2.91
N THR A 44 -15.13 -0.45 3.75
CA THR A 44 -15.15 -0.03 5.16
C THR A 44 -14.22 1.14 5.51
N ASN A 45 -13.15 1.35 4.74
CA ASN A 45 -12.09 2.30 5.09
C ASN A 45 -11.41 2.98 3.88
N GLU A 46 -12.04 2.92 2.71
CA GLU A 46 -11.54 3.53 1.45
C GLU A 46 -10.14 3.07 1.01
N THR A 47 -9.65 1.94 1.55
CA THR A 47 -8.39 1.36 1.11
C THR A 47 -8.59 0.66 -0.23
N VAL A 48 -7.70 0.94 -1.17
CA VAL A 48 -7.60 0.26 -2.47
C VAL A 48 -6.33 -0.58 -2.47
N ILE A 49 -6.43 -1.80 -2.97
CA ILE A 49 -5.32 -2.73 -3.15
C ILE A 49 -5.29 -3.14 -4.62
N ASP A 50 -4.23 -2.79 -5.32
CA ASP A 50 -4.03 -3.06 -6.74
C ASP A 50 -3.01 -4.18 -6.92
N PHE A 51 -3.37 -5.20 -7.69
CA PHE A 51 -2.49 -6.26 -8.15
C PHE A 51 -2.26 -6.06 -9.65
N ILE A 52 -1.02 -5.76 -10.03
CA ILE A 52 -0.70 -5.09 -11.29
C ILE A 52 0.01 -6.07 -12.25
N CYS A 53 -0.39 -6.00 -13.51
CA CYS A 53 0.11 -6.75 -14.65
C CYS A 53 0.26 -8.26 -14.36
N PRO A 54 -0.83 -8.97 -14.02
CA PRO A 54 -0.79 -10.42 -14.08
C PRO A 54 -0.47 -10.87 -15.50
N ASN A 55 0.34 -11.92 -15.62
CA ASN A 55 0.47 -12.62 -16.88
C ASN A 55 -0.78 -13.45 -17.17
N GLN A 56 -0.86 -14.01 -18.39
CA GLN A 56 -2.08 -14.65 -18.90
C GLN A 56 -2.59 -15.81 -18.03
N ASP A 57 -1.71 -16.58 -17.39
CA ASP A 57 -2.06 -17.71 -16.53
C ASP A 57 -2.06 -17.37 -15.03
N TRP A 58 -1.86 -16.09 -14.69
CA TRP A 58 -1.76 -15.57 -13.33
C TRP A 58 -0.66 -16.22 -12.49
N SER A 59 0.35 -16.80 -13.14
CA SER A 59 1.52 -17.33 -12.46
C SER A 59 2.48 -16.24 -12.00
N THR A 60 2.40 -15.02 -12.52
CA THR A 60 3.21 -13.87 -12.08
C THR A 60 2.38 -12.60 -11.92
N LEU A 61 2.88 -11.65 -11.13
CA LEU A 61 2.38 -10.28 -10.97
C LEU A 61 3.56 -9.29 -10.98
N ASP A 62 3.45 -8.14 -11.63
CA ASP A 62 4.56 -7.18 -11.65
C ASP A 62 4.65 -6.34 -10.39
N ASP A 63 3.53 -6.09 -9.72
CA ASP A 63 3.50 -5.26 -8.50
C ASP A 63 2.22 -5.45 -7.68
N ILE A 64 2.29 -5.12 -6.41
CA ILE A 64 1.16 -5.04 -5.48
C ILE A 64 1.25 -3.74 -4.72
N GLN A 65 0.24 -2.90 -4.86
CA GLN A 65 0.19 -1.57 -4.25
C GLN A 65 -1.04 -1.47 -3.36
N PHE A 66 -0.96 -0.71 -2.28
CA PHE A 66 -2.17 -0.26 -1.58
C PHE A 66 -2.05 1.19 -1.12
N TYR A 67 -3.18 1.87 -1.14
CA TYR A 67 -3.35 3.29 -0.83
C TYR A 67 -4.79 3.58 -0.35
N SER A 68 -5.07 4.81 0.06
CA SER A 68 -6.41 5.26 0.40
C SER A 68 -6.64 6.66 -0.16
N GLY A 69 -7.84 6.94 -0.67
CA GLY A 69 -8.22 8.28 -1.13
C GLY A 69 -8.16 9.34 -0.02
N ALA A 70 -8.28 8.92 1.23
CA ALA A 70 -8.20 9.78 2.41
C ALA A 70 -6.77 10.26 2.72
N ALA A 71 -5.72 9.63 2.18
CA ALA A 71 -4.33 9.90 2.52
C ALA A 71 -3.46 10.14 1.28
N LYS A 72 -2.38 10.92 1.46
CA LYS A 72 -1.39 11.21 0.41
C LYS A 72 -0.16 10.32 0.47
N ALA A 73 0.09 9.65 1.59
CA ALA A 73 1.17 8.68 1.64
C ALA A 73 0.81 7.44 0.83
N TRP A 74 1.78 6.97 0.06
CA TRP A 74 1.77 5.62 -0.46
C TRP A 74 1.90 4.63 0.70
N SER A 75 0.93 3.74 0.88
CA SER A 75 0.85 2.93 2.10
C SER A 75 1.56 1.58 2.04
N GLY A 76 1.98 1.14 0.87
CA GLY A 76 2.94 0.05 0.67
C GLY A 76 2.99 -0.43 -0.77
N GLU A 77 4.12 -1.06 -1.14
CA GLU A 77 4.40 -1.59 -2.47
C GLU A 77 5.20 -2.90 -2.31
N LEU A 78 4.89 -3.91 -3.11
CA LEU A 78 5.70 -5.11 -3.31
C LEU A 78 5.99 -5.24 -4.81
N LEU A 79 7.08 -4.58 -5.24
CA LEU A 79 7.57 -4.63 -6.60
C LEU A 79 7.92 -6.07 -6.99
N GLY A 80 7.14 -6.67 -7.88
CA GLY A 80 7.38 -7.99 -8.45
C GLY A 80 8.79 -8.14 -9.01
N GLY A 81 9.40 -7.07 -9.53
CA GLY A 81 10.79 -7.07 -10.02
C GLY A 81 11.91 -7.21 -8.96
N ASN A 82 11.65 -6.87 -7.69
CA ASN A 82 12.67 -6.87 -6.63
C ASN A 82 12.36 -7.85 -5.49
N ASN A 83 11.08 -7.99 -5.14
CA ASN A 83 10.57 -9.07 -4.32
C ASN A 83 9.03 -8.99 -4.30
N PRO A 84 8.35 -10.13 -4.39
CA PRO A 84 8.94 -11.45 -4.20
C PRO A 84 9.24 -12.11 -5.57
N LYS A 85 10.50 -12.56 -5.80
CA LYS A 85 11.06 -13.21 -7.01
C LYS A 85 10.23 -13.09 -8.32
N ALA A 86 10.36 -11.97 -9.04
CA ALA A 86 9.70 -11.74 -10.33
C ALA A 86 8.16 -11.90 -10.28
N GLY A 87 7.55 -11.71 -9.11
CA GLY A 87 6.10 -11.85 -8.93
C GLY A 87 5.56 -13.27 -8.97
N LEU A 88 6.42 -14.30 -8.99
CA LEU A 88 5.99 -15.69 -9.21
C LEU A 88 5.00 -16.18 -8.14
N PHE A 89 3.99 -16.94 -8.53
CA PHE A 89 3.11 -17.60 -7.58
C PHE A 89 3.83 -18.79 -6.95
N ASN A 90 4.27 -18.62 -5.71
CA ASN A 90 4.88 -19.67 -4.91
C ASN A 90 4.66 -19.37 -3.41
N ARG A 91 5.03 -20.31 -2.53
CA ARG A 91 4.76 -20.18 -1.10
C ARG A 91 5.47 -18.99 -0.44
N GLU A 92 6.73 -18.75 -0.78
CA GLU A 92 7.55 -17.65 -0.24
C GLU A 92 6.94 -16.28 -0.60
N ASN A 93 6.51 -16.14 -1.85
CA ASN A 93 5.89 -14.95 -2.38
C ASN A 93 4.52 -14.72 -1.74
N LEU A 94 3.71 -15.78 -1.62
CA LEU A 94 2.43 -15.76 -0.93
C LEU A 94 2.55 -15.33 0.54
N ASP A 95 3.53 -15.87 1.27
CA ASP A 95 3.76 -15.49 2.68
C ASP A 95 4.20 -14.03 2.82
N SER A 96 4.89 -13.48 1.81
CA SER A 96 5.27 -12.07 1.76
C SER A 96 4.07 -11.16 1.48
N VAL A 97 3.21 -11.53 0.54
CA VAL A 97 1.93 -10.84 0.28
C VAL A 97 1.02 -10.88 1.50
N GLU A 98 0.87 -12.04 2.15
CA GLU A 98 0.10 -12.17 3.38
C GLU A 98 0.62 -11.26 4.49
N ARG A 99 1.95 -11.09 4.62
CA ARG A 99 2.53 -10.15 5.59
C ARG A 99 2.19 -8.71 5.23
N LEU A 100 2.32 -8.31 3.96
CA LEU A 100 1.98 -6.98 3.48
C LEU A 100 0.50 -6.67 3.78
N LEU A 101 -0.40 -7.57 3.39
CA LEU A 101 -1.85 -7.40 3.52
C LEU A 101 -2.34 -7.32 4.96
N LYS A 102 -1.57 -7.78 5.97
CA LYS A 102 -1.93 -7.57 7.37
C LYS A 102 -2.07 -6.09 7.72
N THR A 103 -1.26 -5.22 7.11
CA THR A 103 -1.31 -3.78 7.36
C THR A 103 -2.69 -3.20 7.04
N PRO A 104 -3.18 -3.22 5.79
CA PRO A 104 -4.51 -2.67 5.49
C PRO A 104 -5.65 -3.50 6.11
N ILE A 105 -5.51 -4.83 6.18
CA ILE A 105 -6.63 -5.70 6.60
C ILE A 105 -6.83 -5.71 8.12
N LYS A 106 -5.76 -5.84 8.91
CA LYS A 106 -5.84 -6.12 10.35
C LYS A 106 -5.44 -4.96 11.25
N TYR A 107 -4.44 -4.19 10.83
CA TYR A 107 -3.85 -3.16 11.70
C TYR A 107 -4.38 -1.77 11.37
N GLY A 108 -4.61 -1.48 10.09
CA GLY A 108 -4.73 -0.12 9.59
C GLY A 108 -3.34 0.52 9.47
N TRP A 109 -3.31 1.79 9.11
CA TRP A 109 -2.08 2.54 8.91
C TRP A 109 -2.29 4.04 9.18
N ILE A 110 -1.18 4.75 9.36
CA ILE A 110 -1.15 6.17 9.67
C ILE A 110 -0.32 6.86 8.59
N SER A 111 -0.93 7.83 7.92
CA SER A 111 -0.25 8.77 7.02
C SER A 111 0.17 10.00 7.82
N VAL A 112 1.47 10.29 7.85
CA VAL A 112 1.99 11.55 8.38
C VAL A 112 2.47 12.40 7.22
N GLU A 113 1.79 13.51 7.00
CA GLU A 113 1.94 14.35 5.82
C GLU A 113 2.52 15.71 6.21
N TYR A 114 3.50 16.15 5.46
CA TYR A 114 4.21 17.41 5.70
C TYR A 114 3.99 18.33 4.50
N TYR A 115 3.48 19.52 4.79
CA TYR A 115 3.06 20.50 3.79
C TYR A 115 3.89 21.79 3.91
N LEU A 116 4.25 22.36 2.76
CA LEU A 116 4.75 23.72 2.65
C LEU A 116 3.67 24.58 2.00
N GLY A 117 3.00 25.39 2.81
CA GLY A 117 1.76 26.06 2.41
C GLY A 117 0.69 25.03 2.05
N LYS A 118 0.23 25.04 0.79
CA LYS A 118 -0.79 24.10 0.27
C LYS A 118 -0.20 22.87 -0.45
N ARG A 119 1.13 22.80 -0.61
CA ARG A 119 1.79 21.72 -1.37
C ARG A 119 2.30 20.65 -0.42
N LEU A 120 2.03 19.39 -0.74
CA LEU A 120 2.63 18.24 -0.06
C LEU A 120 4.13 18.22 -0.38
N PHE A 121 4.97 18.16 0.66
CA PHE A 121 6.42 18.02 0.54
C PHE A 121 6.85 16.56 0.67
N LYS A 122 6.37 15.89 1.73
CA LYS A 122 6.59 14.46 1.93
C LYS A 122 5.42 13.83 2.68
N ALA A 123 5.24 12.54 2.50
CA ALA A 123 4.28 11.74 3.23
C ALA A 123 4.97 10.47 3.74
N VAL A 124 4.68 10.07 4.98
CA VAL A 124 5.29 8.91 5.61
C VAL A 124 4.18 8.00 6.11
N ALA A 125 4.17 6.76 5.61
CA ALA A 125 3.23 5.74 6.05
C ALA A 125 3.82 4.92 7.19
N TYR A 126 3.02 4.69 8.23
CA TYR A 126 3.34 3.83 9.36
C TYR A 126 2.24 2.81 9.57
N LYS A 127 2.60 1.63 10.04
CA LYS A 127 1.63 0.66 10.53
C LYS A 127 0.92 1.23 11.76
N ASN A 128 -0.40 1.04 11.84
CA ASN A 128 -1.18 1.46 13.00
C ASN A 128 -1.16 0.34 14.05
N GLU A 129 -0.32 0.49 15.06
CA GLU A 129 -0.25 -0.46 16.17
C GLU A 129 -1.10 0.07 17.32
N ASN A 130 -2.37 -0.33 17.31
CA ASN A 130 -3.34 -0.01 18.36
C ASN A 130 -3.67 1.47 18.57
N GLY A 131 -3.59 2.28 17.52
CA GLY A 131 -3.81 3.74 17.58
C GLY A 131 -2.51 4.53 17.70
N SER A 132 -1.36 3.87 17.58
CA SER A 132 -0.04 4.49 17.64
C SER A 132 0.79 4.18 16.39
N MET A 133 1.74 5.07 16.06
CA MET A 133 2.67 4.88 14.95
C MET A 133 3.65 3.76 15.30
N GLY A 134 3.49 2.61 14.63
CA GLY A 134 4.43 1.49 14.72
C GLY A 134 5.53 1.58 13.66
N GLU A 135 5.83 0.45 13.04
CA GLU A 135 6.84 0.35 11.98
C GLU A 135 6.56 1.30 10.81
N LYS A 136 7.60 1.99 10.34
CA LYS A 136 7.54 2.82 9.12
C LYS A 136 7.46 1.91 7.91
N ILE A 137 6.44 2.11 7.08
CA ILE A 137 6.21 1.32 5.87
C ILE A 137 6.94 1.97 4.68
N PHE A 138 6.66 3.24 4.42
CA PHE A 138 7.16 3.92 3.24
C PHE A 138 7.35 5.43 3.48
N THR A 139 8.18 6.08 2.68
CA THR A 139 8.37 7.53 2.68
C THR A 139 8.38 8.04 1.25
N ASP A 140 7.40 8.86 0.92
CA ASP A 140 7.26 9.49 -0.39
C ASP A 140 7.67 10.97 -0.30
N TYR A 141 8.52 11.41 -1.22
CA TYR A 141 8.95 12.79 -1.36
C TYR A 141 8.37 13.39 -2.65
N ASN A 142 7.48 14.35 -2.50
CA ASN A 142 6.84 15.04 -3.61
C ASN A 142 7.67 16.24 -4.10
N THR A 143 8.97 16.01 -4.29
CA THR A 143 9.93 17.03 -4.78
C THR A 143 10.39 16.76 -6.20
N GLY A 144 10.12 15.57 -6.74
CA GLY A 144 10.53 15.14 -8.08
C GLY A 144 12.03 15.35 -8.35
N LEU A 145 12.37 15.54 -9.63
CA LEU A 145 13.75 15.81 -10.08
C LEU A 145 14.35 17.08 -9.45
N ALA A 146 13.51 18.09 -9.17
CA ALA A 146 13.94 19.33 -8.52
C ALA A 146 14.50 19.08 -7.11
N GLY A 147 14.00 18.06 -6.41
CA GLY A 147 14.50 17.68 -5.10
C GLY A 147 15.95 17.19 -5.12
N VAL A 148 16.36 16.54 -6.21
CA VAL A 148 17.75 16.09 -6.42
C VAL A 148 18.66 17.27 -6.74
N MET A 149 18.23 18.17 -7.63
CA MET A 149 19.02 19.36 -8.00
C MET A 149 19.22 20.32 -6.83
N LEU A 150 18.27 20.36 -5.89
CA LEU A 150 18.28 21.25 -4.72
C LEU A 150 18.52 20.49 -3.40
N LEU A 151 19.20 19.35 -3.45
CA LEU A 151 19.43 18.45 -2.31
C LEU A 151 19.75 19.15 -0.97
N PRO A 152 20.73 20.08 -0.88
CA PRO A 152 21.03 20.72 0.40
C PRO A 152 19.83 21.52 0.96
N PHE A 153 19.08 22.20 0.09
CA PHE A 153 17.89 22.94 0.49
C PHE A 153 16.74 22.01 0.85
N THR A 154 16.52 20.92 0.11
CA THR A 154 15.47 19.95 0.44
C THR A 154 15.74 19.23 1.75
N LEU A 155 17.00 18.95 2.09
CA LEU A 155 17.39 18.43 3.40
C LEU A 155 17.09 19.41 4.53
N LEU A 156 17.46 20.69 4.38
CA LEU A 156 17.16 21.72 5.38
C LEU A 156 15.66 21.90 5.59
N ILE A 157 14.89 21.98 4.50
CA ILE A 157 13.43 22.03 4.54
C ILE A 157 12.85 20.81 5.26
N ASN A 158 13.37 19.61 4.96
CA ASN A 158 12.93 18.38 5.60
C ASN A 158 13.16 18.39 7.12
N ILE A 159 14.32 18.89 7.56
CA ILE A 159 14.66 19.05 8.99
C ILE A 159 13.71 20.05 9.64
N PHE A 160 13.53 21.24 9.06
CA PHE A 160 12.66 22.27 9.63
C PHE A 160 11.19 21.85 9.68
N LEU A 161 10.70 21.14 8.66
CA LEU A 161 9.36 20.54 8.68
C LEU A 161 9.22 19.49 9.78
N HIS A 162 10.25 18.66 9.99
CA HIS A 162 10.21 17.61 11.01
C HIS A 162 10.23 18.18 12.43
N LEU A 163 11.01 19.25 12.65
CA LEU A 163 11.03 20.02 13.89
C LEU A 163 9.77 20.87 14.11
N GLY A 164 8.92 21.02 13.09
CA GLY A 164 7.71 21.85 13.14
C GLY A 164 7.98 23.36 13.09
N TRP A 165 9.16 23.78 12.62
CA TRP A 165 9.53 25.19 12.51
C TRP A 165 8.92 25.87 11.30
N ILE A 166 8.64 25.10 10.24
CA ILE A 166 7.98 25.57 9.03
C ILE A 166 6.86 24.60 8.64
N GLY A 167 5.94 25.08 7.81
CA GLY A 167 4.91 24.25 7.18
C GLY A 167 3.83 23.74 8.14
N LYS A 168 3.08 22.73 7.69
CA LYS A 168 2.03 22.06 8.45
C LYS A 168 2.24 20.55 8.45
N LYS A 169 2.06 19.93 9.61
CA LYS A 169 1.99 18.48 9.77
C LYS A 169 0.52 18.06 9.89
N SER A 170 0.12 17.06 9.12
CA SER A 170 -1.18 16.41 9.23
C SER A 170 -0.99 14.93 9.53
N MET A 171 -1.85 14.37 10.36
CA MET A 171 -1.88 12.94 10.66
C MET A 171 -3.25 12.41 10.28
N ILE A 172 -3.27 11.39 9.43
CA ILE A 172 -4.49 10.74 8.95
C ILE A 172 -4.39 9.27 9.36
N VAL A 173 -5.38 8.80 10.09
CA VAL A 173 -5.48 7.41 10.53
C VAL A 173 -6.45 6.70 9.61
N VAL A 174 -5.98 5.64 8.95
CA VAL A 174 -6.80 4.73 8.16
C VAL A 174 -7.02 3.48 9.02
N ASP A 175 -8.26 3.26 9.42
CA ASP A 175 -8.69 2.10 10.20
C ASP A 175 -8.37 0.79 9.46
N PRO A 176 -8.27 -0.37 10.15
CA PRO A 176 -8.21 -1.67 9.47
C PRO A 176 -9.52 -1.98 8.73
N ILE A 177 -9.42 -2.71 7.62
CA ILE A 177 -10.59 -3.18 6.86
C ILE A 177 -11.47 -4.08 7.74
N VAL A 178 -10.84 -5.02 8.43
CA VAL A 178 -11.51 -5.93 9.37
C VAL A 178 -11.34 -5.38 10.78
N LYS A 179 -12.42 -4.83 11.33
CA LYS A 179 -12.47 -4.41 12.73
C LYS A 179 -12.53 -5.64 13.62
N THR A 180 -11.39 -6.07 14.15
CA THR A 180 -11.39 -7.01 15.27
C THR A 180 -12.04 -6.31 16.47
N ARG A 181 -13.19 -6.81 16.95
CA ARG A 181 -13.75 -6.33 18.23
C ARG A 181 -12.66 -6.52 19.29
N ARG A 182 -12.23 -5.42 19.90
CA ARG A 182 -11.37 -5.43 21.09
C ARG A 182 -12.16 -5.96 22.28
#